data_AF-A0A5K1DN78-F1
#
_entry.id   AF-A0A5K1DN78-F1
#
_cell.length_a   1.000
_cell.length_b   1.000
_cell.length_c   1.000
_cell.angle_alpha   90.00
_cell.angle_beta   90.00
_cell.angle_gamma   90.00
#
_symmetry.space_group_name_H-M   'P 1'
#
loop_
_entity.id
_entity.type
_entity.pdbx_description
1 polymer ?
#
loop_
_entity_poly.entity_id
_entity_poly.type
_entity_poly.pdbx_seq_one_letter_code
_entity_poly.pdbx_strand_id
1 'polypeptide(L)' 'DSACILVPGGFGNRGTEGMILAAKFARENQVPYLGICLGMQISVIEFARS' A
#
# COMPACT_ATOMS: atom_id res chain seq x y z
N ASP A 1 0.22 -16.02 -6.50
CA ASP A 1 -0.79 -15.82 -7.56
C ASP A 1 -2.02 -15.09 -7.04
N SER A 2 -1.83 -13.92 -6.43
CA SER A 2 -2.93 -13.10 -5.89
C SER A 2 -3.44 -12.13 -6.94
N ALA A 3 -4.75 -11.99 -7.11
CA ALA A 3 -5.34 -11.11 -8.12
C ALA A 3 -5.42 -9.62 -7.71
N CYS A 4 -5.29 -9.31 -6.42
CA CYS A 4 -5.43 -7.96 -5.87
C CYS A 4 -4.69 -7.84 -4.53
N ILE A 5 -4.26 -6.62 -4.18
CA ILE A 5 -3.65 -6.26 -2.90
C ILE A 5 -4.59 -5.30 -2.16
N LEU A 6 -5.02 -5.72 -0.96
CA LEU A 6 -5.76 -4.89 -0.02
C LEU A 6 -4.81 -4.39 1.07
N VAL A 7 -4.70 -3.07 1.23
CA VAL A 7 -4.04 -2.46 2.39
C VAL A 7 -5.10 -1.79 3.25
N PRO A 8 -5.40 -2.34 4.44
CA PRO A 8 -6.42 -1.80 5.33
C PRO A 8 -5.90 -0.57 6.08
N GLY A 9 -6.76 0.01 6.90
CA GLY A 9 -6.33 0.96 7.92
C GLY A 9 -5.40 0.29 8.94
N GLY A 10 -4.50 1.08 9.53
CA GLY A 10 -3.63 0.65 10.62
C GLY A 10 -3.57 1.75 11.69
N PHE A 11 -3.53 1.36 12.96
CA PHE A 11 -3.45 2.30 14.07
C PHE A 11 -2.06 2.22 14.73
N GLY A 12 -1.48 3.38 15.04
CA GLY A 12 -0.13 3.49 15.59
C GLY A 12 0.98 3.42 14.53
N ASN A 13 2.22 3.24 14.99
CA ASN A 13 3.41 3.55 14.17
C ASN A 13 4.12 2.32 13.57
N ARG A 14 3.61 1.11 13.78
CA ARG A 14 4.28 -0.13 13.35
C ARG A 14 3.69 -0.66 12.04
N GLY A 15 4.55 -1.16 11.16
CA GLY A 15 4.14 -1.89 9.94
C GLY A 15 3.91 -1.03 8.70
N THR A 16 4.05 0.30 8.78
CA THR A 16 3.83 1.23 7.65
C THR A 16 4.80 1.00 6.50
N GLU A 17 6.08 0.75 6.78
CA GLU A 17 7.08 0.46 5.73
C GLU A 17 6.75 -0.81 4.94
N GLY A 18 6.19 -1.84 5.60
CA GLY A 18 5.69 -3.03 4.91
C GLY A 18 4.50 -2.73 4.00
N MET A 19 3.60 -1.84 4.43
CA MET A 19 2.47 -1.39 3.61
C MET A 19 2.95 -0.58 2.39
N ILE A 20 3.98 0.26 2.56
CA ILE A 20 4.60 1.01 1.46
C ILE A 20 5.20 0.04 0.43
N LEU A 21 5.92 -0.99 0.88
CA LEU A 21 6.45 -2.03 -0.02
C LEU A 21 5.35 -2.78 -0.77
N ALA A 22 4.22 -3.07 -0.12
CA ALA A 22 3.07 -3.69 -0.76
C ALA A 22 2.42 -2.78 -1.82
N ALA A 23 2.28 -1.48 -1.53
CA ALA A 23 1.76 -0.49 -2.48
C ALA A 23 2.70 -0.34 -3.70
N LYS A 24 4.02 -0.29 -3.47
CA LYS A 24 5.03 -0.22 -4.54
C LYS A 24 4.96 -1.43 -5.45
N PHE A 25 4.94 -2.62 -4.86
CA PHE A 25 4.81 -3.87 -5.61
C PHE A 25 3.54 -3.87 -6.48
N ALA A 26 2.41 -3.44 -5.92
CA ALA A 26 1.16 -3.36 -6.65
C ALA A 26 1.25 -2.44 -7.88
N ARG A 27 1.82 -1.23 -7.70
CA ARG A 27 1.98 -0.23 -8.76
C ARG A 27 2.94 -0.69 -9.86
N GLU A 28 4.11 -1.20 -9.51
CA GLU A 28 5.14 -1.62 -10.48
C GLU A 28 4.72 -2.86 -11.28
N ASN A 29 3.92 -3.75 -10.69
CA ASN A 29 3.46 -4.97 -11.34
C ASN A 29 2.04 -4.87 -11.92
N GLN A 30 1.45 -3.68 -11.92
CA GLN A 30 0.07 -3.43 -12.37
C GLN A 30 -0.97 -4.33 -11.70
N VAL A 31 -0.75 -4.70 -10.43
CA VAL A 31 -1.70 -5.48 -9.63
C VAL A 31 -2.73 -4.52 -9.04
N PRO A 32 -4.04 -4.81 -9.15
CA PRO A 32 -5.08 -4.02 -8.51
C PRO A 32 -4.80 -3.78 -7.02
N TYR A 33 -4.94 -2.52 -6.59
CA TYR A 33 -4.69 -2.09 -5.22
C TYR A 33 -5.94 -1.41 -4.65
N LEU A 34 -6.37 -1.83 -3.46
CA LEU A 34 -7.39 -1.13 -2.69
C LEU A 34 -6.80 -0.68 -1.34
N GLY A 35 -6.64 0.63 -1.16
CA GLY A 35 -6.21 1.22 0.10
C GLY A 35 -7.38 1.80 0.88
N ILE A 36 -7.61 1.33 2.11
CA ILE A 36 -8.68 1.83 2.98
C ILE A 36 -8.08 2.71 4.09
N CYS A 37 -8.59 3.94 4.24
CA CYS A 37 -8.14 4.90 5.26
C CYS A 37 -6.62 5.12 5.20
N LEU A 38 -5.85 4.65 6.18
CA LEU A 38 -4.39 4.71 6.15
C LEU A 38 -3.81 4.05 4.88
N GLY A 39 -4.41 2.98 4.35
CA GLY A 39 -3.95 2.34 3.13
C GLY A 39 -3.96 3.26 1.90
N MET A 40 -4.88 4.23 1.83
CA MET A 40 -4.87 5.26 0.79
C MET A 40 -3.75 6.29 1.03
N GLN A 41 -3.50 6.66 2.29
CA GLN A 41 -2.38 7.55 2.63
C GLN A 41 -1.05 6.89 2.29
N ILE A 42 -0.91 5.58 2.55
CA ILE A 42 0.27 4.79 2.19
C ILE A 42 0.52 4.82 0.69
N SER A 43 -0.49 4.71 -0.17
CA SER A 43 -0.27 4.77 -1.63
C SER A 43 0.24 6.15 -2.08
N VAL A 44 -0.23 7.23 -1.45
CA VAL A 44 0.29 8.58 -1.72
C VAL A 44 1.74 8.73 -1.23
N ILE A 45 2.04 8.22 -0.03
CA ILE A 45 3.39 8.24 0.55
C ILE A 45 4.36 7.43 -0.32
N GLU A 46 3.96 6.24 -0.76
CA GLU A 46 4.75 5.39 -1.65
C GLU A 46 5.06 6.09 -2.96
N PHE A 47 4.05 6.69 -3.59
CA PHE A 47 4.21 7.40 -4.85
C PHE A 47 5.13 8.62 -4.71
N ALA A 48 5.02 9.37 -3.61
CA ALA A 48 5.85 10.54 -3.36
C ALA A 48 7.32 10.21 -3.02
N ARG A 49 7.60 8.98 -2.57
CA ARG A 49 8.97 8.51 -2.23
C ARG A 49 9.68 7.83 -3.40
N SER A 50 8.99 7.60 -4.53
CA SER A 50 9.47 6.82 -5.66
C SER A 50 9.91 7.67 -6.86
#